data_AF-A0A1I6MP94-F1
#
_entry.id   AF-A0A1I6MP94-F1
#
_cell.length_a   1.000
_cell.length_b   1.000
_cell.length_c   1.000
_cell.angle_alpha   90.00
_cell.angle_beta   90.00
_cell.angle_gamma   90.00
#
_symmetry.space_group_name_H-M   'P 1'
#
loop_
_entity.id
_entity.type
_entity.pdbx_description
1 polymer ?
#
loop_
_entity_poly.entity_id
_entity_poly.type
_entity_poly.pdbx_seq_one_letter_code
_entity_poly.pdbx_strand_id
1 'polypeptide(L)'
;MPDYWLTVGAVAVIAALTSAIVTVWGVSRPIKHKAVIEERQNWRQAIRELIPKFVNEEDEAARNEIRNAIVLRLNPYKDQSALDLLGEYATTPSAELAGPLVAHFQAMLKLEWQRAKREAGLFPWGAGWRAALSVRWQKWRSAKRDARATVAP
;
A
#
# COMPACT_ATOMS: atom_id res chain seq x y z
N MET A 1 -21.79 -29.87 44.34
CA MET A 1 -22.74 -29.75 43.21
C MET A 1 -23.08 -28.32 42.76
N PRO A 2 -23.07 -27.26 43.60
CA PRO A 2 -23.33 -25.89 43.10
C PRO A 2 -22.25 -25.35 42.14
N ASP A 3 -21.00 -25.85 42.23
CA ASP A 3 -19.89 -25.42 41.37
C ASP A 3 -20.05 -25.81 39.90
N TYR A 4 -20.81 -26.86 39.61
CA TYR A 4 -21.09 -27.31 38.24
C TYR A 4 -21.96 -26.30 37.49
N TRP A 5 -23.01 -25.78 38.13
CA TRP A 5 -23.89 -24.81 37.49
C TRP A 5 -23.24 -23.43 37.31
N LEU A 6 -22.36 -23.04 38.23
CA LEU A 6 -21.55 -21.82 38.11
C LEU A 6 -20.55 -21.92 36.95
N THR A 7 -19.87 -23.05 36.79
CA THR A 7 -18.91 -23.26 35.69
C THR A 7 -19.61 -23.32 34.34
N VAL A 8 -20.73 -24.06 34.22
CA VAL A 8 -21.54 -24.10 32.99
C VAL A 8 -22.08 -22.72 32.63
N GLY A 9 -22.59 -21.96 33.62
CA GLY A 9 -23.05 -20.59 33.41
C GLY A 9 -21.93 -19.65 32.94
N ALA A 10 -20.75 -19.71 33.55
CA ALA A 10 -19.61 -18.91 33.15
C ALA A 10 -19.13 -19.23 31.73
N VAL A 11 -19.06 -20.51 31.36
CA VAL A 11 -18.68 -20.94 30.01
C VAL A 11 -19.70 -20.47 28.96
N ALA A 12 -21.00 -20.54 29.26
CA ALA A 12 -22.05 -20.08 28.37
C ALA A 12 -21.97 -18.56 28.13
N VAL A 13 -21.72 -17.77 29.18
CA VAL A 13 -21.55 -16.31 29.07
C VAL A 13 -20.29 -15.97 28.25
N ILE A 14 -19.17 -16.65 28.52
CA ILE A 14 -17.94 -16.45 27.75
C ILE A 14 -18.21 -16.77 26.28
N ALA A 15 -18.78 -17.94 25.96
CA ALA A 15 -19.07 -18.35 24.59
C ALA A 15 -20.01 -17.36 23.87
N ALA A 16 -21.04 -16.85 24.56
CA ALA A 16 -21.94 -15.84 24.01
C ALA A 16 -21.21 -14.52 23.72
N LEU A 17 -20.32 -14.07 24.61
CA LEU A 17 -19.50 -12.88 24.40
C LEU A 17 -18.51 -13.06 23.23
N THR A 18 -17.83 -14.21 23.15
CA THR A 18 -16.91 -14.48 22.03
C THR A 18 -17.67 -14.53 20.71
N SER A 19 -18.86 -15.16 20.69
CA SER A 19 -19.70 -15.24 19.50
C SER A 19 -20.18 -13.85 19.07
N ALA A 20 -20.67 -13.02 20.00
CA ALA A 20 -21.09 -11.66 19.72
C ALA A 20 -19.93 -10.80 19.17
N ILE A 21 -18.73 -10.92 19.74
CA ILE A 21 -17.53 -10.24 19.24
C ILE A 21 -17.20 -10.71 17.81
N VAL A 22 -17.20 -12.02 17.55
CA VAL A 22 -16.93 -12.58 16.22
C VAL A 22 -17.98 -12.13 15.21
N THR A 23 -19.26 -12.09 15.57
CA THR A 23 -20.35 -11.62 14.69
C THR A 23 -20.23 -10.13 14.40
N VAL A 24 -20.04 -9.29 15.42
CA VAL A 24 -19.85 -7.84 15.23
C VAL A 24 -18.62 -7.57 14.37
N TRP A 25 -17.52 -8.29 14.61
CA TRP A 25 -16.30 -8.14 13.82
C TRP A 25 -16.47 -8.67 12.39
N GLY A 26 -17.22 -9.76 12.20
CA GLY A 26 -17.54 -10.33 10.89
C GLY A 26 -18.46 -9.46 10.03
N VAL A 27 -19.40 -8.73 10.64
CA VAL A 27 -20.39 -7.89 9.94
C VAL A 27 -19.90 -6.46 9.72
N SER A 28 -19.20 -5.85 10.70
CA SER A 28 -18.75 -4.45 10.61
C SER A 28 -17.50 -4.24 9.76
N ARG A 29 -16.61 -5.24 9.73
CA ARG A 29 -15.36 -5.21 8.94
C ARG A 29 -15.60 -5.11 7.42
N PRO A 30 -16.45 -5.92 6.77
CA PRO A 30 -16.57 -5.90 5.31
C PRO A 30 -17.08 -4.57 4.74
N ILE A 31 -17.97 -3.86 5.43
CA ILE A 31 -18.59 -2.63 4.89
C ILE A 31 -17.57 -1.49 4.81
N LYS A 32 -16.87 -1.19 5.92
CA LYS A 32 -15.84 -0.14 5.94
C LYS A 32 -14.60 -0.53 5.14
N HIS A 33 -14.23 -1.81 5.14
CA HIS A 33 -13.10 -2.28 4.35
C HIS A 33 -13.37 -2.21 2.85
N LYS A 34 -14.59 -2.49 2.38
CA LYS A 34 -14.89 -2.50 0.94
C LYS A 34 -14.68 -1.11 0.32
N ALA A 35 -15.22 -0.05 0.93
CA ALA A 35 -15.05 1.32 0.44
C ALA A 35 -13.57 1.74 0.37
N VAL A 36 -12.81 1.46 1.44
CA VAL A 36 -11.37 1.77 1.48
C VAL A 36 -10.58 0.93 0.46
N ILE A 37 -10.94 -0.33 0.26
CA ILE A 37 -10.29 -1.19 -0.75
C ILE A 37 -10.56 -0.67 -2.16
N GLU A 38 -11.80 -0.26 -2.45
CA GLU A 38 -12.20 0.29 -3.73
C GLU A 38 -11.49 1.62 -4.00
N GLU A 39 -11.45 2.54 -3.04
CA GLU A 39 -10.72 3.79 -3.14
C GLU A 39 -9.22 3.56 -3.41
N ARG A 40 -8.61 2.57 -2.74
CA ARG A 40 -7.21 2.18 -2.99
C ARG A 40 -6.99 1.48 -4.33
N GLN A 41 -7.99 0.77 -4.85
CA GLN A 41 -7.94 0.20 -6.20
C GLN A 41 -7.96 1.33 -7.23
N ASN A 42 -8.89 2.28 -7.08
CA ASN A 42 -9.02 3.46 -7.93
C ASN A 42 -7.75 4.32 -7.91
N TRP A 43 -7.19 4.57 -6.73
CA TRP A 43 -5.92 5.28 -6.59
C TRP A 43 -4.78 4.58 -7.33
N ARG A 44 -4.61 3.25 -7.15
CA ARG A 44 -3.55 2.50 -7.83
C ARG A 44 -3.72 2.51 -9.35
N GLN A 45 -4.95 2.37 -9.84
CA GLN A 45 -5.24 2.39 -11.27
C GLN A 45 -4.93 3.75 -11.86
N ALA A 46 -5.36 4.83 -11.20
CA ALA A 46 -5.05 6.18 -11.61
C ALA A 46 -3.53 6.44 -11.67
N ILE A 47 -2.77 6.06 -10.64
CA ILE A 47 -1.30 6.24 -10.64
C ILE A 47 -0.63 5.42 -11.75
N ARG A 48 -1.08 4.18 -12.00
CA ARG A 48 -0.54 3.34 -13.10
C ARG A 48 -0.81 3.92 -14.48
N GLU A 49 -1.88 4.67 -14.64
CA GLU A 49 -2.25 5.30 -15.89
C GLU A 49 -1.55 6.66 -16.06
N LEU A 50 -1.54 7.48 -15.02
CA LEU A 50 -1.02 8.85 -15.07
C LEU A 50 0.49 8.91 -15.17
N ILE A 51 1.24 8.00 -14.50
CA ILE A 51 2.71 8.07 -14.50
C ILE A 51 3.33 7.82 -15.88
N PRO A 52 2.95 6.77 -16.63
CA PRO A 52 3.44 6.60 -18.00
C PRO A 52 3.04 7.76 -18.91
N LYS A 53 1.81 8.28 -18.77
CA LYS A 53 1.36 9.46 -19.51
C LYS A 53 2.23 10.68 -19.20
N PHE A 54 2.50 10.93 -17.93
CA PHE A 54 3.36 12.05 -17.48
C PHE A 54 4.78 11.98 -18.05
N VAL A 55 5.37 10.78 -18.08
CA VAL A 55 6.73 10.57 -18.59
C VAL A 55 6.82 10.66 -20.11
N ASN A 56 5.76 10.24 -20.82
CA ASN A 56 5.75 10.26 -22.28
C ASN A 56 5.20 11.57 -22.87
N GLU A 57 4.69 12.47 -22.03
CA GLU A 57 4.14 13.74 -22.50
C GLU A 57 5.25 14.71 -22.89
N GLU A 58 5.12 15.29 -24.07
CA GLU A 58 6.09 16.25 -24.62
C GLU A 58 5.63 17.69 -24.35
N ASP A 59 4.32 17.94 -24.39
CA ASP A 59 3.77 19.27 -24.12
C ASP A 59 3.87 19.62 -22.64
N GLU A 60 4.45 20.79 -22.34
CA GLU A 60 4.65 21.25 -20.97
C GLU A 60 3.33 21.52 -20.24
N ALA A 61 2.34 22.09 -20.94
CA ALA A 61 1.04 22.39 -20.34
C ALA A 61 0.29 21.10 -19.98
N ALA A 62 0.18 20.15 -20.92
CA ALA A 62 -0.41 18.84 -20.69
C ALA A 62 0.33 18.05 -19.59
N ARG A 63 1.67 18.08 -19.59
CA ARG A 63 2.50 17.44 -18.55
C ARG A 63 2.21 18.02 -17.17
N ASN A 64 2.09 19.35 -17.06
CA ASN A 64 1.75 20.02 -15.81
C ASN A 64 0.33 19.70 -15.32
N GLU A 65 -0.63 19.55 -16.24
CA GLU A 65 -1.97 19.08 -15.89
C GLU A 65 -1.93 17.66 -15.30
N ILE A 66 -1.21 16.75 -15.96
CA ILE A 66 -1.04 15.37 -15.48
C ILE A 66 -0.31 15.36 -14.11
N ARG A 67 0.72 16.19 -13.94
CA ARG A 67 1.40 16.38 -12.65
C ARG A 67 0.40 16.76 -11.57
N ASN A 68 -0.41 17.78 -11.79
CA ASN A 68 -1.39 18.24 -10.81
C ASN A 68 -2.41 17.13 -10.48
N ALA A 69 -2.85 16.36 -11.48
CA ALA A 69 -3.71 15.21 -11.28
C ALA A 69 -3.05 14.13 -10.40
N ILE A 70 -1.75 13.89 -10.54
CA ILE A 70 -0.99 12.97 -9.69
C ILE A 70 -0.85 13.54 -8.27
N VAL A 71 -0.47 14.82 -8.13
CA VAL A 71 -0.25 15.49 -6.83
C VAL A 71 -1.52 15.45 -5.96
N LEU A 72 -2.70 15.69 -6.55
CA LEU A 72 -3.98 15.61 -5.84
C LEU A 72 -4.29 14.22 -5.25
N ARG A 73 -3.61 13.18 -5.72
CA ARG A 73 -3.76 11.79 -5.28
C ARG A 73 -2.67 11.35 -4.30
N LEU A 74 -1.67 12.19 -4.06
CA LEU A 74 -0.57 11.91 -3.13
C LEU A 74 -0.81 12.59 -1.79
N ASN A 75 -0.27 12.00 -0.72
CA ASN A 75 -0.28 12.62 0.59
C ASN A 75 0.97 13.49 0.75
N PRO A 76 0.84 14.82 0.88
CA PRO A 76 2.00 15.71 0.91
C PRO A 76 2.96 15.42 2.08
N TYR A 77 2.45 14.90 3.21
CA TYR A 77 3.29 14.60 4.37
C TYR A 77 4.02 13.26 4.30
N LYS A 78 3.57 12.34 3.44
CA LYS A 78 4.15 10.99 3.34
C LYS A 78 4.91 10.75 2.05
N ASP A 79 4.50 11.45 1.00
CA ASP A 79 4.95 11.21 -0.37
C ASP A 79 5.80 12.38 -0.88
N GLN A 80 6.44 13.15 0.01
CA GLN A 80 7.27 14.31 -0.33
C GLN A 80 8.33 13.97 -1.38
N SER A 81 9.01 12.82 -1.24
CA SER A 81 10.00 12.37 -2.24
C SER A 81 9.41 12.14 -3.63
N ALA A 82 8.15 11.71 -3.72
CA ALA A 82 7.47 11.57 -5.00
C ALA A 82 7.08 12.93 -5.57
N LEU A 83 6.68 13.89 -4.73
CA LEU A 83 6.38 15.26 -5.13
C LEU A 83 7.63 15.97 -5.67
N ASP A 84 8.77 15.80 -5.00
CA ASP A 84 10.04 16.39 -5.40
C ASP A 84 10.48 15.85 -6.77
N LEU A 85 10.44 14.53 -6.96
CA LEU A 85 10.76 13.89 -8.25
C LEU A 85 9.81 14.32 -9.38
N LEU A 86 8.51 14.48 -9.10
CA LEU A 86 7.55 15.00 -10.07
C LEU A 86 7.84 16.46 -10.43
N GLY A 87 8.26 17.27 -9.44
CA GLY A 87 8.66 18.66 -9.66
C GLY A 87 9.91 18.74 -10.55
N GLU A 88 10.95 17.99 -10.20
CA GLU A 88 12.21 17.94 -10.94
C GLU A 88 12.02 17.48 -12.39
N TYR A 89 11.22 16.43 -12.60
CA TYR A 89 10.92 15.93 -13.95
C TYR A 89 10.06 16.91 -14.75
N ALA A 90 9.14 17.64 -14.11
CA ALA A 90 8.31 18.62 -14.81
C ALA A 90 9.13 19.83 -15.28
N THR A 91 10.13 20.26 -14.51
CA THR A 91 11.01 21.37 -14.91
C THR A 91 12.07 20.96 -15.92
N THR A 92 12.59 19.73 -15.79
CA THR A 92 13.71 19.26 -16.61
C THR A 92 13.45 17.83 -17.07
N PRO A 93 12.58 17.62 -18.08
CA PRO A 93 12.28 16.28 -18.55
C PRO A 93 13.52 15.63 -19.16
N SER A 94 13.96 14.49 -18.59
CA SER A 94 15.11 13.76 -19.11
C SER A 94 14.91 12.26 -18.98
N ALA A 95 15.49 11.49 -19.91
CA ALA A 95 15.47 10.03 -19.85
C ALA A 95 16.16 9.49 -18.58
N GLU A 96 17.17 10.23 -18.07
CA GLU A 96 17.88 9.91 -16.84
C GLU A 96 16.98 10.04 -15.59
N LEU A 97 16.05 10.98 -15.58
CA LEU A 97 15.08 11.17 -14.48
C LEU A 97 13.83 10.30 -14.63
N ALA A 98 13.44 9.95 -15.86
CA ALA A 98 12.28 9.10 -16.11
C ALA A 98 12.38 7.72 -15.43
N GLY A 99 13.53 7.07 -15.53
CA GLY A 99 13.77 5.75 -14.94
C GLY A 99 13.59 5.74 -13.41
N PRO A 100 14.32 6.59 -12.66
CA PRO A 100 14.16 6.76 -11.22
C PRO A 100 12.75 7.13 -10.79
N LEU A 101 12.08 8.03 -11.51
CA LEU A 101 10.69 8.41 -11.23
C LEU A 101 9.75 7.21 -11.33
N VAL A 102 9.78 6.49 -12.45
CA VAL A 102 8.95 5.29 -12.66
C VAL A 102 9.24 4.24 -11.59
N ALA A 103 10.52 4.00 -11.29
CA ALA A 103 10.93 3.05 -10.24
C ALA A 103 10.39 3.44 -8.86
N HIS A 104 10.38 4.74 -8.53
CA HIS A 104 9.84 5.24 -7.27
C HIS A 104 8.34 4.95 -7.14
N PHE A 105 7.56 5.28 -8.18
CA PHE A 105 6.12 5.00 -8.19
C PHE A 105 5.82 3.50 -8.18
N GLN A 106 6.62 2.67 -8.87
CA GLN A 106 6.51 1.22 -8.77
C GLN A 106 6.75 0.70 -7.35
N ALA A 107 7.77 1.22 -6.65
CA ALA A 107 8.07 0.86 -5.28
C ALA A 107 6.93 1.26 -4.32
N MET A 108 6.37 2.45 -4.50
CA MET A 108 5.22 2.94 -3.74
C MET A 108 3.98 2.05 -3.95
N LEU A 109 3.63 1.74 -5.21
CA LEU A 109 2.54 0.82 -5.53
C LEU A 109 2.76 -0.58 -4.93
N LYS A 110 4.01 -1.06 -4.90
CA LYS A 110 4.37 -2.33 -4.28
C LYS A 110 4.16 -2.32 -2.77
N LEU A 111 4.53 -1.22 -2.10
CA LEU A 111 4.35 -1.06 -0.65
C LEU A 111 2.88 -1.03 -0.29
N GLU A 112 2.07 -0.26 -1.00
CA GLU A 112 0.62 -0.21 -0.78
C GLU A 112 -0.05 -1.57 -1.01
N TRP A 113 0.40 -2.32 -2.02
CA TRP A 113 -0.08 -3.70 -2.22
C TRP A 113 0.23 -4.62 -1.02
N GLN A 114 1.46 -4.56 -0.49
CA GLN A 114 1.84 -5.34 0.69
C GLN A 114 1.04 -4.91 1.92
N ARG A 115 0.76 -3.62 2.06
CA ARG A 115 -0.06 -3.08 3.14
C ARG A 115 -1.50 -3.59 3.04
N ALA A 116 -2.12 -3.48 1.88
CA ALA A 116 -3.48 -3.96 1.63
C ALA A 116 -3.61 -5.47 1.94
N LYS A 117 -2.64 -6.29 1.53
CA LYS A 117 -2.62 -7.73 1.86
C LYS A 117 -2.63 -8.00 3.36
N ARG A 118 -1.89 -7.21 4.14
CA ARG A 118 -1.78 -7.40 5.59
C ARG A 118 -3.00 -6.86 6.33
N GLU A 119 -3.58 -5.75 5.87
CA GLU A 119 -4.82 -5.22 6.42
C GLU A 119 -6.04 -6.14 6.13
N ALA A 120 -6.01 -6.86 5.01
CA ALA A 120 -6.99 -7.90 4.69
C ALA A 120 -6.78 -9.21 5.49
N GLY A 121 -5.62 -9.42 6.11
CA GLY A 121 -5.34 -10.60 6.92
C GLY A 121 -6.05 -10.59 8.28
N LEU A 122 -6.09 -11.73 8.99
CA LEU A 122 -6.79 -11.85 10.28
C LEU A 122 -6.34 -10.82 11.33
N PHE A 123 -5.05 -10.47 11.35
CA PHE A 123 -4.44 -9.55 12.30
C PHE A 123 -3.91 -8.29 11.59
N PRO A 124 -4.73 -7.24 11.42
CA PRO A 124 -4.34 -6.01 10.73
C PRO A 124 -3.38 -5.12 11.55
N TRP A 125 -3.16 -5.47 12.82
CA TRP A 125 -2.28 -4.69 13.71
C TRP A 125 -0.87 -4.61 13.14
N GLY A 126 -0.41 -3.37 12.97
CA GLY A 126 0.92 -3.09 12.47
C GLY A 126 1.12 -3.32 10.97
N ALA A 127 0.06 -3.40 10.17
CA ALA A 127 0.17 -3.67 8.74
C ALA A 127 1.17 -2.78 7.99
N GLY A 128 1.30 -1.50 8.38
CA GLY A 128 2.26 -0.55 7.80
C GLY A 128 3.74 -0.94 8.01
N TRP A 129 4.19 -1.06 9.26
CA TRP A 129 5.59 -1.44 9.56
C TRP A 129 5.94 -2.81 8.97
N ARG A 130 4.97 -3.73 9.05
CA ARG A 130 5.03 -5.07 8.50
C ARG A 130 5.22 -5.03 6.98
N ALA A 131 4.43 -4.24 6.25
CA ALA A 131 4.56 -4.07 4.81
C ALA A 131 5.92 -3.48 4.40
N ALA A 132 6.37 -2.42 5.10
CA ALA A 132 7.67 -1.81 4.87
C ALA A 132 8.82 -2.82 5.03
N LEU A 133 8.78 -3.68 6.06
CA LEU A 133 9.75 -4.75 6.23
C LEU A 133 9.76 -5.73 5.05
N SER A 134 8.60 -6.18 4.55
CA SER A 134 8.61 -7.10 3.38
C SER A 134 9.24 -6.48 2.16
N VAL A 135 8.97 -5.21 1.87
CA VAL A 135 9.53 -4.54 0.70
C VAL A 135 11.05 -4.40 0.88
N ARG A 136 11.51 -4.04 2.09
CA ARG A 136 12.94 -3.98 2.42
C ARG A 136 13.63 -5.34 2.24
N TRP A 137 13.01 -6.41 2.70
CA TRP A 137 13.48 -7.79 2.52
C TRP A 137 13.52 -8.23 1.06
N GLN A 138 12.56 -7.79 0.25
CA GLN A 138 12.55 -8.06 -1.19
C GLN A 138 13.68 -7.31 -1.90
N LYS A 139 13.87 -6.02 -1.60
CA LYS A 139 14.96 -5.20 -2.15
C LYS A 139 16.33 -5.81 -1.83
N TRP A 140 16.54 -6.23 -0.57
CA TRP A 140 17.78 -6.89 -0.16
C TRP A 140 18.03 -8.23 -0.90
N ARG A 141 16.98 -9.04 -1.10
CA ARG A 141 17.09 -10.30 -1.85
C ARG A 141 17.43 -10.09 -3.32
N SER A 142 16.81 -9.12 -3.98
CA SER A 142 17.13 -8.78 -5.37
C SER A 142 18.59 -8.32 -5.48
N ALA A 143 19.01 -7.37 -4.64
CA ALA A 143 20.39 -6.89 -4.62
C ALA A 143 21.42 -8.02 -4.40
N LYS A 144 21.13 -8.97 -3.50
CA LYS A 144 21.99 -10.14 -3.25
C LYS A 144 22.04 -11.10 -4.44
N ARG A 145 20.94 -11.25 -5.19
CA ARG A 145 20.88 -12.08 -6.40
C ARG A 145 21.69 -11.44 -7.53
N ASP A 146 21.52 -10.14 -7.72
CA ASP A 146 22.21 -9.39 -8.77
C ASP A 146 23.72 -9.35 -8.51
N ALA A 147 24.14 -9.16 -7.25
CA ALA A 147 25.55 -9.25 -6.84
C ALA A 147 26.17 -10.66 -7.02
N ARG A 148 25.37 -11.72 -7.00
CA ARG A 148 25.85 -13.08 -7.32
C ARG A 148 25.95 -13.32 -8.82
N ALA A 149 25.07 -12.71 -9.62
CA ALA A 149 25.10 -12.81 -11.07
C ALA A 149 26.32 -12.08 -11.68
N THR A 150 26.79 -11.00 -11.04
CA THR A 150 27.98 -10.25 -11.49
C THR A 150 29.32 -10.89 -11.10
N VAL A 151 29.31 -11.93 -10.25
CA VAL A 151 30.52 -12.61 -9.74
C VAL A 151 30.71 -14.00 -10.37
N ALA A 152 29.74 -14.47 -11.17
CA ALA A 152 29.86 -15.69 -11.94
C ALA A 152 30.46 -15.37 -13.33
N PRO A 153 31.71 -15.81 -13.64
CA PRO A 153 32.27 -15.74 -14.98
C PRO A 153 31.61 -16.73 -15.94
#